data_AF-A0A6A3G9R0-F1
#
_entry.id   AF-A0A6A3G9R0-F1
#
_cell.length_a   1.000
_cell.length_b   1.000
_cell.length_c   1.000
_cell.angle_alpha   90.00
_cell.angle_beta   90.00
_cell.angle_gamma   90.00
#
_symmetry.space_group_name_H-M   'P 1'
#
loop_
_entity.id
_entity.type
_entity.pdbx_description
1 polymer ?
#
loop_
_entity_poly.entity_id
_entity_poly.type
_entity_poly.pdbx_seq_one_letter_code
_entity_poly.pdbx_strand_id
1 'polypeptide(L)'
;MKFIATISAVIAACAFTASADVSTGPVWGYRANDASMVHTSKWAEHWKACGGVRQSPIDIKTVAKSGKGKKSPLDFSGRCSQYNLTEPHEPLEV
;
A
#
# COMPACT_ATOMS: atom_id res chain seq x y z
N MET A 1 39.13 17.05 -42.61
CA MET A 1 38.54 17.47 -41.32
C MET A 1 37.54 16.40 -40.91
N LYS A 2 37.75 15.71 -39.78
CA LYS A 2 36.86 14.66 -39.27
C LYS A 2 36.10 15.26 -38.08
N PHE A 3 34.80 15.50 -38.24
CA PHE A 3 33.92 15.95 -37.15
C PHE A 3 33.32 14.72 -36.48
N ILE A 4 33.64 14.51 -35.20
CA ILE A 4 32.98 13.51 -34.36
C ILE A 4 31.79 14.20 -33.72
N ALA A 5 30.59 13.91 -34.22
CA ALA A 5 29.35 14.37 -33.61
C ALA A 5 29.04 13.50 -32.39
N THR A 6 29.20 14.06 -31.19
CA THR A 6 28.77 13.43 -29.93
C THR A 6 27.26 13.58 -29.78
N ILE A 7 26.52 12.47 -29.86
CA ILE A 7 25.07 12.44 -29.62
C ILE A 7 24.85 12.23 -28.11
N SER A 8 24.49 13.28 -27.40
CA SER A 8 24.01 13.19 -26.02
C SER A 8 22.60 12.60 -26.01
N ALA A 9 22.47 11.34 -25.60
CA ALA A 9 21.17 10.74 -25.32
C ALA A 9 20.63 11.29 -23.98
N VAL A 10 19.57 12.09 -24.06
CA VAL A 10 18.85 12.62 -22.89
C VAL A 10 18.11 11.45 -22.23
N ILE A 11 18.53 11.07 -21.03
CA ILE A 11 17.80 10.10 -20.20
C ILE A 11 16.56 10.81 -19.68
N ALA A 12 15.40 10.56 -20.30
CA ALA A 12 14.12 10.97 -19.75
C ALA A 12 13.85 10.16 -18.49
N ALA A 13 14.14 10.73 -17.33
CA ALA A 13 13.74 10.18 -16.05
C ALA A 13 12.22 10.32 -15.93
N CYS A 14 11.48 9.27 -16.29
CA CYS A 14 10.07 9.16 -15.93
C CYS A 14 9.99 9.00 -14.41
N ALA A 15 9.88 10.12 -13.69
CA ALA A 15 9.50 10.09 -12.28
C ALA A 15 8.07 9.53 -12.22
N PHE A 16 7.92 8.32 -11.66
CA PHE A 16 6.62 7.79 -11.26
C PHE A 16 6.09 8.69 -10.13
N THR A 17 5.37 9.74 -10.49
CA THR A 17 4.56 10.50 -9.53
C THR A 17 3.37 9.61 -9.14
N ALA A 18 3.54 8.83 -8.07
CA ALA A 18 2.44 8.20 -7.37
C ALA A 18 1.59 9.31 -6.76
N SER A 19 0.49 9.67 -7.43
CA SER A 19 -0.52 10.55 -6.86
C SER A 19 -1.48 9.66 -6.08
N ALA A 20 -1.66 9.93 -4.79
CA ALA A 20 -2.76 9.34 -4.06
C ALA A 20 -4.06 9.88 -4.67
N ASP A 21 -4.96 8.99 -5.07
CA ASP A 21 -6.30 9.37 -5.50
C ASP A 21 -6.93 10.15 -4.33
N VAL A 22 -7.33 11.40 -4.57
CA VAL A 22 -7.99 12.22 -3.55
C VAL A 22 -9.32 11.55 -3.27
N SER A 23 -9.46 10.97 -2.07
CA SER A 23 -10.66 10.25 -1.67
C SER A 23 -11.87 11.19 -1.72
N THR A 24 -12.72 11.04 -2.73
CA THR A 24 -14.02 11.73 -2.82
C THR A 24 -15.11 11.04 -1.98
N GLY A 25 -14.74 10.06 -1.16
CA GLY A 25 -15.63 9.29 -0.32
C GLY A 25 -15.92 9.95 1.03
N PRO A 26 -16.89 9.42 1.80
CA PRO A 26 -17.12 9.87 3.16
C PRO A 26 -15.87 9.64 4.03
N VAL A 27 -15.70 10.46 5.06
CA VAL A 27 -14.62 10.29 6.04
C VAL A 27 -14.81 8.93 6.72
N TRP A 28 -13.74 8.14 6.81
CA TRP A 28 -13.73 6.81 7.41
C TRP A 28 -12.55 6.66 8.36
N GLY A 29 -12.66 5.76 9.32
CA GLY A 29 -11.58 5.49 10.26
C GLY A 29 -11.85 4.29 11.14
N TYR A 30 -10.88 3.97 11.98
CA TYR A 30 -10.94 2.87 12.95
C TYR A 30 -11.51 3.30 14.31
N ARG A 31 -11.65 4.61 14.56
CA ARG A 31 -12.14 5.15 15.83
C ARG A 31 -13.62 4.85 16.00
N ALA A 32 -13.92 3.85 16.81
CA ALA A 32 -15.28 3.37 16.99
C ALA A 32 -16.25 4.42 17.57
N ASN A 33 -15.71 5.33 18.39
CA ASN A 33 -16.46 6.34 19.12
C ASN A 33 -16.57 7.68 18.38
N ASP A 34 -16.03 7.79 17.17
CA ASP A 34 -16.10 9.02 16.37
C ASP A 34 -17.29 8.99 15.42
N ALA A 35 -18.36 9.70 15.79
CA ALA A 35 -19.58 9.77 14.99
C ALA A 35 -19.41 10.54 13.66
N SER A 36 -18.29 11.25 13.46
CA SER A 36 -18.00 11.96 12.21
C SER A 36 -17.42 11.06 11.11
N MET A 37 -17.10 9.80 11.44
CA MET A 37 -16.46 8.84 10.55
C MET A 37 -17.35 7.62 10.29
N VAL A 38 -17.27 7.07 9.08
CA VAL A 38 -17.87 5.76 8.76
C VAL A 38 -17.12 4.67 9.52
N HIS A 39 -17.84 4.04 10.44
CA HIS A 39 -17.35 2.90 11.21
C HIS A 39 -16.98 1.71 10.32
N THR A 40 -15.98 0.92 10.71
CA THR A 40 -15.48 -0.26 9.97
C THR A 40 -16.58 -1.26 9.62
N SER A 41 -17.56 -1.47 10.51
CA SER A 41 -18.72 -2.33 10.27
C SER A 41 -19.65 -1.85 9.15
N LYS A 42 -19.51 -0.59 8.71
CA LYS A 42 -20.32 0.08 7.69
C LYS A 42 -19.57 0.30 6.38
N TRP A 43 -18.29 -0.03 6.30
CA TRP A 43 -17.51 0.17 5.08
C TRP A 43 -18.09 -0.56 3.86
N ALA A 44 -18.68 -1.74 4.05
CA ALA A 44 -19.31 -2.48 2.95
C ALA A 44 -20.53 -1.76 2.33
N GLU A 45 -21.18 -0.86 3.07
CA GLU A 45 -22.33 -0.07 2.59
C GLU A 45 -21.87 1.07 1.66
N HIS A 46 -20.67 1.60 1.89
CA HIS A 46 -20.08 2.71 1.11
C HIS A 46 -19.12 2.24 0.02
N TRP A 47 -18.40 1.13 0.26
CA TRP A 47 -17.41 0.55 -0.64
C TRP A 47 -17.66 -0.94 -0.80
N LYS A 48 -18.28 -1.31 -1.94
CA LYS A 48 -18.65 -2.70 -2.26
C LYS A 48 -17.48 -3.69 -2.12
N ALA A 49 -16.26 -3.24 -2.40
CA ALA A 49 -15.05 -4.06 -2.27
C ALA A 49 -14.82 -4.56 -0.84
N CYS A 50 -15.17 -3.77 0.19
CA CYS A 50 -15.03 -4.12 1.61
C CYS A 50 -15.99 -5.23 2.05
N GLY A 51 -17.10 -5.44 1.34
CA GLY A 51 -18.06 -6.52 1.61
C GLY A 51 -17.74 -7.85 0.90
N GLY A 52 -16.58 -7.95 0.25
CA GLY A 52 -16.20 -9.17 -0.48
C GLY A 52 -15.91 -10.37 0.43
N VAL A 53 -15.89 -11.58 -0.14
CA VAL A 53 -15.60 -12.82 0.62
C VAL A 53 -14.11 -13.13 0.78
N ARG A 54 -13.24 -12.24 0.28
CA ARG A 54 -11.76 -12.41 0.26
C ARG A 54 -11.06 -11.18 0.85
N GLN A 55 -11.56 -10.72 2.00
CA GLN A 55 -10.98 -9.58 2.72
C GLN A 55 -9.81 -10.00 3.61
N SER A 56 -9.04 -9.02 4.04
CA SER A 56 -7.99 -9.13 5.05
C SER A 56 -8.28 -8.14 6.19
N PRO A 57 -7.77 -8.36 7.42
CA PRO A 57 -6.95 -9.49 7.86
C PRO A 57 -7.75 -10.79 8.05
N ILE A 58 -7.02 -11.91 8.19
CA ILE A 58 -7.58 -13.22 8.55
C ILE A 58 -6.75 -13.87 9.66
N ASP A 59 -7.37 -14.80 10.38
CA ASP A 59 -6.66 -15.70 11.29
C ASP A 59 -5.91 -16.79 10.48
N ILE A 60 -4.57 -16.78 10.53
CA ILE A 60 -3.72 -17.75 9.83
C ILE A 60 -3.52 -18.98 10.72
N LYS A 61 -4.28 -20.05 10.45
CA LYS A 61 -4.13 -21.33 11.15
C LYS A 61 -2.95 -22.12 10.59
N THR A 62 -1.87 -22.25 11.38
CA THR A 62 -0.72 -23.09 11.04
C THR A 62 -1.10 -24.57 11.18
N VAL A 63 -1.03 -25.32 10.09
CA VAL A 63 -1.19 -26.78 10.10
C VAL A 63 0.16 -27.45 9.85
N ALA A 64 0.38 -28.64 10.44
CA ALA A 64 1.65 -29.36 10.35
C ALA A 64 2.07 -29.73 8.90
N LYS A 65 1.11 -29.75 7.96
CA LYS A 65 1.38 -30.00 6.55
C LYS A 65 1.49 -28.68 5.79
N SER A 66 2.66 -28.44 5.19
CA SER A 66 2.84 -27.35 4.23
C SER A 66 1.86 -27.50 3.07
N GLY A 67 1.34 -26.37 2.57
CA GLY A 67 0.49 -26.34 1.39
C GLY A 67 1.22 -26.88 0.14
N LYS A 68 0.46 -27.28 -0.89
CA LYS A 68 1.00 -27.82 -2.15
C LYS A 68 1.66 -26.77 -3.07
N GLY A 69 1.83 -25.54 -2.59
CA GLY A 69 2.41 -24.45 -3.38
C GLY A 69 3.90 -24.69 -3.64
N LYS A 70 4.37 -24.33 -4.84
CA LYS A 70 5.81 -24.26 -5.11
C LYS A 70 6.41 -23.15 -4.26
N LYS A 71 7.58 -23.41 -3.65
CA LYS A 71 8.32 -22.36 -2.94
C LYS A 71 8.80 -21.34 -3.95
N SER A 72 8.35 -20.09 -3.80
CA SER A 72 8.90 -18.93 -4.49
C SER A 72 9.51 -18.03 -3.42
N PRO A 73 10.84 -18.06 -3.22
CA PRO A 73 11.49 -17.16 -2.26
C PRO A 73 11.19 -15.70 -2.60
N LEU A 74 10.95 -14.89 -1.58
CA LEU A 74 10.82 -13.45 -1.74
C LEU A 74 12.23 -12.85 -1.84
N ASP A 75 12.40 -11.89 -2.76
CA ASP A 75 13.58 -11.04 -2.83
C ASP A 75 13.19 -9.62 -2.43
N PHE A 76 13.90 -9.06 -1.47
CA PHE A 76 13.62 -7.75 -0.90
C PHE A 76 14.68 -6.76 -1.37
N SER A 77 14.26 -5.61 -1.87
CA SER A 77 15.15 -4.53 -2.29
C SER A 77 14.68 -3.17 -1.76
N GLY A 78 15.57 -2.18 -1.83
CA GLY A 78 15.35 -0.85 -1.27
C GLY A 78 16.06 -0.63 0.07
N ARG A 79 16.25 0.64 0.44
CA ARG A 79 16.82 1.09 1.72
C ARG A 79 15.86 2.05 2.39
N CYS A 80 15.76 2.02 3.71
CA CYS A 80 14.86 2.89 4.47
C CYS A 80 15.04 4.38 4.13
N SER A 81 16.27 4.82 3.86
CA SER A 81 16.56 6.20 3.45
C SER A 81 15.96 6.63 2.11
N GLN A 82 15.49 5.68 1.30
CA GLN A 82 14.79 5.97 0.03
C GLN A 82 13.30 6.26 0.24
N TYR A 83 12.75 5.95 1.42
CA TYR A 83 11.36 6.17 1.74
C TYR A 83 11.24 7.35 2.70
N ASN A 84 10.48 8.37 2.31
CA ASN A 84 10.17 9.50 3.18
C ASN A 84 9.05 9.10 4.17
N LEU A 85 9.36 8.15 5.05
CA LEU A 85 8.46 7.67 6.09
C LEU A 85 8.88 8.30 7.42
N THR A 86 8.09 9.27 7.89
CA THR A 86 8.07 9.65 9.30
C THR A 86 7.16 8.69 10.03
N GLU A 87 7.65 8.07 11.11
CA GLU A 87 6.81 7.28 12.02
C GLU A 87 5.66 8.18 12.52
N PRO A 88 4.38 7.83 12.22
CA PRO A 88 3.28 8.56 12.81
C PRO A 88 3.27 8.22 14.31
N HIS A 89 3.54 9.22 15.14
CA HIS A 89 3.38 9.16 16.59
C HIS A 89 1.89 9.09 16.92
N GLU A 90 1.22 7.98 16.62
CA GLU A 90 -0.07 7.67 17.24
C GLU A 90 0.23 7.10 18.64
N PRO A 91 -0.21 7.76 19.72
CA PRO A 91 -0.15 7.16 21.04
C PRO A 91 -0.93 5.84 21.01
N LEU A 92 -0.29 4.77 21.48
CA LEU A 92 -1.02 3.56 21.84
C LEU A 92 -1.95 3.96 22.99
N GLU A 93 -3.24 4.18 22.71
CA GLU A 93 -4.25 4.28 23.76
C GLU A 93 -4.23 2.92 24.49
N VAL A 94 -3.75 2.94 25.74
CA VAL A 94 -3.68 1.80 26.67
C VAL A 94 -4.99 1.68 27.44
#